data_AF-A0A8J3GDH2-F1
#
_entry.id   AF-A0A8J3GDH2-F1
#
_cell.length_a   1.000
_cell.length_b   1.000
_cell.length_c   1.000
_cell.angle_alpha   90.00
_cell.angle_beta   90.00
_cell.angle_gamma   90.00
#
_symmetry.space_group_name_H-M   'P 1'
#
loop_
_entity.id
_entity.type
_entity.pdbx_description
1 polymer ?
#
loop_
_entity_poly.entity_id
_entity_poly.type
_entity_poly.pdbx_seq_one_letter_code
_entity_poly.pdbx_strand_id
1 'polypeptide(L)'
;MKTLLTTCFICLSSLSASAAFITYTDGITNVNDGSGPAWVGPTVMFKEIINDYAGAPSESGASGATQTGFSLFDPGGGGLDITLLTWSFGPMDLLGVGVGDSVTQSPGPASPGYEDYRYDDLGLTAPTNLTFSYNGVEWATGYITEFLIEVPNNADPSAVGSGSAVLTANSVAGQAFMDEIAILTGGTFDLDFVANDFNSLSGVDPATFSSTGQINFVPEPGSTAAGMAVLILSGVMIWRRRQST
;
A
#
# COMPACT_ATOMS: atom_id res chain seq x y z
N MET A 1 21.18 21.51 54.24
CA MET A 1 21.32 21.15 52.81
C MET A 1 19.99 20.63 52.32
N LYS A 2 19.29 21.38 51.46
CA LYS A 2 18.02 20.98 50.84
C LYS A 2 18.33 20.46 49.43
N THR A 3 18.05 19.19 49.18
CA THR A 3 18.25 18.54 47.87
C THR A 3 17.15 19.00 46.92
N LEU A 4 17.50 19.75 45.89
CA LEU A 4 16.59 20.16 44.83
C LEU A 4 16.35 18.95 43.90
N LEU A 5 15.12 18.44 43.87
CA LEU A 5 14.69 17.41 42.94
C LEU A 5 14.28 18.12 41.63
N THR A 6 15.18 18.15 40.65
CA THR A 6 14.87 18.69 39.31
C THR A 6 14.13 17.64 38.51
N THR A 7 12.80 17.73 38.49
CA THR A 7 11.95 16.92 37.61
C THR A 7 12.16 17.39 36.16
N CYS A 8 12.87 16.58 35.36
CA CYS A 8 13.03 16.81 33.94
C CYS A 8 11.72 16.41 33.23
N PHE A 9 10.89 17.40 32.89
CA PHE A 9 9.74 17.21 32.01
C PHE A 9 10.26 17.03 30.58
N ILE A 10 10.34 15.79 30.10
CA ILE A 10 10.59 15.53 28.68
C ILE A 10 9.27 15.81 27.96
N CYS A 11 9.15 16.99 27.35
CA CYS A 11 8.15 17.23 26.33
C CYS A 11 8.50 16.35 25.12
N LEU A 12 7.88 15.18 25.01
CA LEU A 12 7.80 14.47 23.74
C LEU A 12 6.84 15.25 22.85
N SER A 13 7.36 16.22 22.12
CA SER A 13 6.67 16.78 20.96
C SER A 13 6.45 15.62 19.99
N SER A 14 5.21 15.17 19.86
CA SER A 14 4.76 14.36 18.75
C SER A 14 4.96 15.19 17.48
N LEU A 15 6.15 15.08 16.88
CA LEU A 15 6.35 15.48 15.50
C LEU A 15 5.38 14.62 14.71
N SER A 16 4.29 15.20 14.24
CA SER A 16 3.55 14.64 13.11
C SER A 16 4.55 14.61 11.97
N ALA A 17 5.23 13.47 11.80
CA ALA A 17 5.93 13.20 10.56
C ALA A 17 4.87 13.31 9.47
N SER A 18 5.09 14.19 8.49
CA SER A 18 4.32 14.13 7.25
C SER A 18 4.45 12.70 6.74
N ALA A 19 3.33 12.02 6.48
CA ALA A 19 3.37 10.66 5.95
C ALA A 19 4.21 10.67 4.66
N ALA A 20 5.21 9.79 4.60
CA ALA A 20 5.99 9.62 3.38
C ALA A 20 5.12 8.97 2.32
N PHE A 21 5.34 9.34 1.05
CA PHE A 21 4.55 8.80 -0.04
C PHE A 21 5.31 8.77 -1.36
N ILE A 22 4.84 7.90 -2.26
CA ILE A 22 5.24 7.83 -3.67
C ILE A 22 3.98 7.98 -4.51
N THR A 23 3.97 8.93 -5.44
CA THR A 23 2.91 9.00 -6.46
C THR A 23 3.31 8.18 -7.68
N TYR A 24 2.33 7.73 -8.45
CA TYR A 24 2.57 6.91 -9.62
C TYR A 24 1.65 7.20 -10.79
N THR A 25 2.14 6.81 -11.96
CA THR A 25 1.38 6.78 -13.21
C THR A 25 1.30 5.36 -13.73
N ASP A 26 0.31 5.15 -14.59
CA ASP A 26 0.17 3.94 -15.39
C ASP A 26 0.14 2.67 -14.53
N GLY A 27 -0.61 2.71 -13.42
CA GLY A 27 -0.96 1.52 -12.65
C GLY A 27 -1.90 0.64 -13.46
N ILE A 28 -1.39 0.07 -14.56
CA ILE A 28 -2.15 -0.78 -15.44
C ILE A 28 -2.38 -2.08 -14.69
N THR A 29 -3.63 -2.37 -14.42
CA THR A 29 -4.06 -3.72 -14.06
C THR A 29 -4.91 -4.21 -15.24
N ASN A 30 -4.49 -5.33 -15.81
CA ASN A 30 -5.11 -5.89 -17.00
C ASN A 30 -6.13 -6.92 -16.54
N VAL A 31 -7.39 -6.75 -16.92
CA VAL A 31 -8.44 -7.67 -16.47
C VAL A 31 -8.83 -8.62 -17.57
N ASN A 32 -8.75 -9.92 -17.28
CA ASN A 32 -9.10 -10.97 -18.22
C ASN A 32 -10.51 -11.52 -18.03
N ASP A 33 -11.22 -11.15 -16.95
CA ASP A 33 -12.55 -11.72 -16.68
C ASP A 33 -13.61 -10.69 -16.19
N GLY A 34 -14.34 -10.13 -17.14
CA GLY A 34 -15.58 -9.38 -16.91
C GLY A 34 -16.83 -10.25 -16.71
N SER A 35 -16.70 -11.53 -16.31
CA SER A 35 -17.86 -12.37 -16.01
C SER A 35 -18.43 -12.19 -14.60
N GLY A 36 -17.98 -11.16 -13.87
CA GLY A 36 -18.52 -10.82 -12.56
C GLY A 36 -19.99 -10.37 -12.62
N PRO A 37 -20.62 -10.14 -11.44
CA PRO A 37 -22.01 -9.69 -11.38
C PRO A 37 -22.24 -8.37 -12.14
N ALA A 38 -23.49 -8.10 -12.51
CA ALA A 38 -23.84 -6.84 -13.16
C ALA A 38 -23.50 -5.63 -12.26
N TRP A 39 -22.81 -4.63 -12.83
CA TRP A 39 -22.45 -3.41 -12.14
C TRP A 39 -23.48 -2.31 -12.40
N VAL A 40 -23.46 -1.68 -13.58
CA VAL A 40 -24.42 -0.63 -13.99
C VAL A 40 -24.80 -0.79 -15.44
N GLY A 41 -26.10 -0.85 -15.75
CA GLY A 41 -26.55 -0.95 -17.14
C GLY A 41 -25.97 -2.20 -17.81
N PRO A 42 -25.25 -2.11 -18.95
CA PRO A 42 -24.61 -3.26 -19.59
C PRO A 42 -23.23 -3.62 -19.00
N THR A 43 -22.77 -2.94 -17.95
CA THR A 43 -21.43 -3.17 -17.35
C THR A 43 -21.47 -4.23 -16.26
N VAL A 44 -20.30 -4.79 -15.96
CA VAL A 44 -20.09 -5.95 -15.11
C VAL A 44 -18.90 -5.67 -14.20
N MET A 45 -18.96 -6.19 -12.98
CA MET A 45 -17.85 -6.21 -12.03
C MET A 45 -16.74 -7.13 -12.55
N PHE A 46 -15.52 -6.91 -12.09
CA PHE A 46 -14.45 -7.87 -12.36
C PHE A 46 -14.56 -9.03 -11.40
N LYS A 47 -14.39 -10.24 -11.93
CA LYS A 47 -14.34 -11.41 -11.07
C LYS A 47 -12.95 -11.57 -10.43
N GLU A 48 -11.92 -11.19 -11.18
CA GLU A 48 -10.53 -11.31 -10.79
C GLU A 48 -9.76 -10.11 -11.36
N ILE A 49 -8.85 -9.55 -10.57
CA ILE A 49 -7.87 -8.56 -11.01
C ILE A 49 -6.56 -9.29 -11.23
N ILE A 50 -5.99 -9.23 -12.44
CA ILE A 50 -4.73 -9.91 -12.76
C ILE A 50 -3.68 -8.97 -13.37
N ASN A 51 -2.46 -9.47 -13.46
CA ASN A 51 -1.31 -8.83 -14.09
C ASN A 51 -0.88 -9.65 -15.32
N ASP A 52 -1.81 -9.87 -16.26
CA ASP A 52 -1.51 -10.43 -17.58
C ASP A 52 -2.65 -10.07 -18.55
N TYR A 53 -2.31 -9.50 -19.71
CA TYR A 53 -3.25 -9.38 -20.83
C TYR A 53 -2.78 -10.26 -21.98
N ALA A 54 -3.61 -11.25 -22.33
CA ALA A 54 -3.55 -11.99 -23.59
C ALA A 54 -2.17 -12.58 -23.96
N GLY A 55 -1.44 -13.14 -22.98
CA GLY A 55 -0.20 -13.87 -23.25
C GLY A 55 1.00 -12.98 -23.55
N ALA A 56 0.96 -11.72 -23.12
CA ALA A 56 2.12 -10.82 -23.10
C ALA A 56 2.64 -10.73 -21.66
N PRO A 57 3.69 -11.49 -21.29
CA PRO A 57 4.09 -11.68 -19.89
C PRO A 57 4.87 -10.50 -19.27
N SER A 58 4.77 -9.27 -19.76
CA SER A 58 5.87 -8.31 -19.50
C SER A 58 5.57 -6.96 -18.87
N GLU A 59 4.37 -6.38 -18.88
CA GLU A 59 4.22 -5.00 -18.35
C GLU A 59 2.81 -4.74 -17.80
N SER A 60 2.46 -5.30 -16.64
CA SER A 60 1.52 -4.61 -15.76
C SER A 60 2.26 -4.21 -14.49
N GLY A 61 2.21 -2.92 -14.23
CA GLY A 61 2.85 -2.31 -13.09
C GLY A 61 2.86 -0.79 -13.18
N ALA A 62 2.67 -0.12 -12.06
CA ALA A 62 2.76 1.33 -11.99
C ALA A 62 4.24 1.74 -11.89
N SER A 63 4.55 2.90 -12.45
CA SER A 63 5.87 3.51 -12.30
C SER A 63 5.79 4.70 -11.34
N GLY A 64 6.81 4.85 -10.51
CA GLY A 64 6.94 6.00 -9.63
C GLY A 64 7.03 7.31 -10.42
N ALA A 65 6.32 8.33 -9.99
CA ALA A 65 6.30 9.63 -10.67
C ALA A 65 6.99 10.70 -9.81
N THR A 66 6.58 10.83 -8.55
CA THR A 66 7.21 11.72 -7.57
C THR A 66 7.18 11.07 -6.19
N GLN A 67 7.95 11.62 -5.25
CA GLN A 67 8.05 11.10 -3.88
C GLN A 67 8.14 12.24 -2.87
N THR A 68 7.77 11.96 -1.64
CA THR A 68 8.04 12.81 -0.48
C THR A 68 8.44 11.94 0.70
N GLY A 69 9.52 12.32 1.39
CA GLY A 69 10.01 11.60 2.57
C GLY A 69 10.98 10.46 2.27
N PHE A 70 11.30 10.18 1.01
CA PHE A 70 12.34 9.23 0.61
C PHE A 70 13.63 9.95 0.25
N SER A 71 14.67 9.70 1.03
CA SER A 71 16.04 10.10 0.73
C SER A 71 16.66 9.29 -0.41
N LEU A 72 16.28 8.02 -0.57
CA LEU A 72 16.79 7.15 -1.65
C LEU A 72 16.51 7.73 -3.04
N PHE A 73 15.40 8.47 -3.19
CA PHE A 73 14.95 9.06 -4.44
C PHE A 73 15.01 10.59 -4.45
N ASP A 74 15.80 11.21 -3.55
CA ASP A 74 15.93 12.67 -3.52
C ASP A 74 16.82 13.18 -4.66
N PRO A 75 16.27 13.88 -5.68
CA PRO A 75 17.05 14.38 -6.80
C PRO A 75 18.06 15.47 -6.37
N GLY A 76 17.87 16.12 -5.22
CA GLY A 76 18.79 17.12 -4.68
C GLY A 76 20.07 16.55 -4.06
N GLY A 77 20.09 15.24 -3.76
CA GLY A 77 21.20 14.54 -3.11
C GLY A 77 21.95 13.54 -4.00
N GLY A 78 21.60 13.43 -5.28
CA GLY A 78 22.07 12.34 -6.15
C GLY A 78 21.36 11.02 -5.92
N GLY A 79 20.10 11.08 -5.44
CA GLY A 79 19.23 9.93 -5.29
C GLY A 79 18.89 9.25 -6.61
N LEU A 80 18.29 8.08 -6.49
CA LEU A 80 17.85 7.24 -7.60
C LEU A 80 16.67 7.89 -8.34
N ASP A 81 16.53 7.58 -9.62
CA ASP A 81 15.43 8.09 -10.45
C ASP A 81 14.14 7.35 -10.10
N ILE A 82 13.18 8.04 -9.48
CA ILE A 82 11.90 7.44 -9.06
C ILE A 82 11.11 6.85 -10.23
N THR A 83 11.34 7.33 -11.45
CA THR A 83 10.65 6.81 -12.66
C THR A 83 11.11 5.41 -13.07
N LEU A 84 12.23 4.95 -12.51
CA LEU A 84 12.71 3.57 -12.68
C LEU A 84 12.17 2.62 -11.61
N LEU A 85 11.53 3.13 -10.55
CA LEU A 85 10.80 2.30 -9.61
C LEU A 85 9.47 1.88 -10.24
N THR A 86 9.25 0.58 -10.27
CA THR A 86 8.03 -0.05 -10.79
C THR A 86 7.49 -1.00 -9.75
N TRP A 87 6.20 -1.26 -9.76
CA TRP A 87 5.63 -2.35 -8.98
C TRP A 87 4.45 -2.98 -9.68
N SER A 88 4.18 -4.22 -9.31
CA SER A 88 3.12 -5.00 -9.92
C SER A 88 2.41 -5.83 -8.86
N PHE A 89 1.15 -6.17 -9.15
CA PHE A 89 0.33 -7.00 -8.29
C PHE A 89 0.12 -8.37 -8.93
N GLY A 90 -0.11 -9.39 -8.12
CA GLY A 90 -0.56 -10.70 -8.57
C GLY A 90 -2.10 -10.76 -8.64
N PRO A 91 -2.66 -11.94 -8.95
CA PRO A 91 -4.10 -12.13 -9.01
C PRO A 91 -4.77 -11.83 -7.65
N MET A 92 -5.96 -11.23 -7.71
CA MET A 92 -6.88 -11.02 -6.59
C MET A 92 -8.31 -11.32 -7.02
N ASP A 93 -9.06 -12.02 -6.18
CA ASP A 93 -10.43 -12.43 -6.48
C ASP A 93 -11.44 -11.47 -5.84
N LEU A 94 -12.54 -11.24 -6.55
CA LEU A 94 -13.69 -10.52 -6.01
C LEU A 94 -14.33 -11.36 -4.89
N LEU A 95 -14.39 -10.83 -3.68
CA LEU A 95 -15.10 -11.49 -2.59
C LEU A 95 -16.60 -11.23 -2.65
N GLY A 96 -17.36 -12.32 -2.61
CA GLY A 96 -18.79 -12.29 -2.32
C GLY A 96 -19.71 -12.31 -3.54
N VAL A 97 -19.92 -13.50 -4.09
CA VAL A 97 -21.25 -13.90 -4.56
C VAL A 97 -21.72 -15.09 -3.72
N GLY A 98 -22.40 -14.83 -2.60
CA GLY A 98 -23.25 -15.85 -1.95
C GLY A 98 -22.89 -16.38 -0.56
N VAL A 99 -22.09 -15.70 0.28
CA VAL A 99 -21.95 -16.11 1.70
C VAL A 99 -21.88 -14.90 2.65
N GLY A 100 -22.97 -14.65 3.38
CA GLY A 100 -22.97 -14.22 4.79
C GLY A 100 -22.46 -12.83 5.19
N ASP A 101 -21.38 -12.33 4.60
CA ASP A 101 -20.82 -11.01 4.87
C ASP A 101 -20.84 -10.16 3.58
N SER A 102 -21.47 -9.01 3.68
CA SER A 102 -21.70 -8.03 2.62
C SER A 102 -20.40 -7.42 2.13
N VAL A 103 -19.97 -7.62 0.88
CA VAL A 103 -18.81 -6.85 0.39
C VAL A 103 -18.75 -6.44 -1.09
N THR A 104 -19.82 -6.57 -1.87
CA THR A 104 -19.89 -5.97 -3.20
C THR A 104 -21.29 -5.43 -3.49
N GLN A 105 -21.38 -4.19 -3.98
CA GLN A 105 -22.64 -3.48 -4.21
C GLN A 105 -22.60 -2.71 -5.52
N SER A 106 -23.57 -2.94 -6.40
CA SER A 106 -23.78 -2.14 -7.60
C SER A 106 -24.18 -0.69 -7.24
N PRO A 107 -23.60 0.33 -7.90
CA PRO A 107 -24.02 1.72 -7.70
C PRO A 107 -25.42 1.98 -8.26
N GLY A 108 -26.15 2.87 -7.61
CA GLY A 108 -27.44 3.37 -8.07
C GLY A 108 -27.34 4.80 -8.61
N PRO A 109 -28.45 5.38 -9.08
CA PRO A 109 -28.48 6.78 -9.55
C PRO A 109 -28.07 7.82 -8.51
N ALA A 110 -28.18 7.48 -7.22
CA ALA A 110 -27.83 8.36 -6.10
C ALA A 110 -27.24 7.58 -4.92
N SER A 111 -26.71 6.38 -5.17
CA SER A 111 -26.09 5.53 -4.14
C SER A 111 -24.77 4.99 -4.64
N PRO A 112 -23.73 4.97 -3.79
CA PRO A 112 -22.44 4.42 -4.16
C PRO A 112 -22.52 2.91 -4.38
N GLY A 113 -21.55 2.43 -5.14
CA GLY A 113 -21.23 1.02 -5.30
C GLY A 113 -19.79 0.76 -4.87
N TYR A 114 -19.48 -0.48 -4.54
CA TYR A 114 -18.13 -0.89 -4.21
C TYR A 114 -17.86 -2.35 -4.57
N GLU A 115 -16.60 -2.66 -4.90
CA GLU A 115 -16.06 -3.98 -5.21
C GLU A 115 -14.90 -4.26 -4.26
N ASP A 116 -14.93 -5.35 -3.51
CA ASP A 116 -13.86 -5.74 -2.59
C ASP A 116 -13.11 -6.94 -3.16
N TYR A 117 -11.87 -6.68 -3.57
CA TYR A 117 -10.93 -7.68 -4.02
C TYR A 117 -10.01 -8.05 -2.88
N ARG A 118 -9.96 -9.34 -2.59
CA ARG A 118 -8.99 -9.87 -1.64
C ARG A 118 -8.21 -10.99 -2.26
N TYR A 119 -7.06 -11.20 -1.66
CA TYR A 119 -6.31 -12.40 -1.94
C TYR A 119 -7.11 -13.63 -1.45
N ASP A 120 -7.40 -14.57 -2.35
CA ASP A 120 -7.99 -15.87 -1.99
C ASP A 120 -6.90 -16.78 -1.39
N ASP A 121 -6.73 -16.68 -0.07
CA ASP A 121 -5.95 -17.64 0.69
C ASP A 121 -6.81 -18.89 0.95
N LEU A 122 -6.90 -19.78 -0.04
CA LEU A 122 -7.43 -21.14 0.12
C LEU A 122 -6.59 -22.01 1.10
N GLY A 123 -5.89 -21.41 2.06
CA GLY A 123 -5.13 -22.06 3.13
C GLY A 123 -3.73 -22.48 2.70
N LEU A 124 -3.13 -21.81 1.72
CA LEU A 124 -1.78 -22.09 1.23
C LEU A 124 -0.94 -20.80 1.29
N THR A 125 0.23 -20.92 1.92
CA THR A 125 1.30 -19.93 2.06
C THR A 125 1.03 -18.60 1.34
N ALA A 126 0.74 -17.53 2.08
CA ALA A 126 0.54 -16.17 1.55
C ALA A 126 1.51 -15.89 0.40
N PRO A 127 1.07 -15.97 -0.87
CA PRO A 127 1.97 -15.79 -1.98
C PRO A 127 2.26 -14.31 -2.09
N THR A 128 3.48 -14.04 -2.50
CA THR A 128 3.91 -12.72 -2.91
C THR A 128 3.06 -12.29 -4.13
N ASN A 129 2.04 -11.46 -3.90
CA ASN A 129 1.23 -10.85 -4.95
C ASN A 129 1.49 -9.33 -5.06
N LEU A 130 2.62 -8.87 -4.54
CA LEU A 130 3.14 -7.53 -4.73
C LEU A 130 4.65 -7.60 -4.92
N THR A 131 5.15 -7.00 -5.99
CA THR A 131 6.59 -6.93 -6.28
C THR A 131 6.97 -5.51 -6.67
N PHE A 132 7.95 -4.94 -5.98
CA PHE A 132 8.64 -3.71 -6.36
C PHE A 132 9.96 -4.05 -7.08
N SER A 133 10.21 -3.40 -8.21
CA SER A 133 11.43 -3.51 -9.00
C SER A 133 11.98 -2.14 -9.34
N TYR A 134 13.30 -1.99 -9.33
CA TYR A 134 13.97 -0.79 -9.82
C TYR A 134 14.78 -1.12 -11.06
N ASN A 135 14.51 -0.42 -12.16
CA ASN A 135 15.16 -0.63 -13.44
C ASN A 135 15.15 -2.12 -13.86
N GLY A 136 14.00 -2.78 -13.67
CA GLY A 136 13.79 -4.20 -13.97
C GLY A 136 14.42 -5.20 -12.98
N VAL A 137 15.05 -4.72 -11.89
CA VAL A 137 15.62 -5.59 -10.85
C VAL A 137 14.71 -5.59 -9.63
N GLU A 138 14.25 -6.77 -9.22
CA GLU A 138 13.44 -6.95 -8.02
C GLU A 138 14.15 -6.38 -6.78
N TRP A 139 13.42 -5.57 -6.02
CA TRP A 139 13.87 -4.96 -4.78
C TRP A 139 13.15 -5.52 -3.56
N ALA A 140 11.82 -5.56 -3.61
CA ALA A 140 11.00 -5.99 -2.49
C ALA A 140 9.77 -6.75 -2.96
N THR A 141 9.31 -7.69 -2.14
CA THR A 141 8.07 -8.43 -2.37
C THR A 141 7.21 -8.40 -1.12
N GLY A 142 5.91 -8.51 -1.32
CA GLY A 142 4.91 -8.46 -0.27
C GLY A 142 3.60 -9.03 -0.75
N TYR A 143 2.53 -8.67 -0.04
CA TYR A 143 1.19 -9.02 -0.44
C TYR A 143 0.20 -7.88 -0.19
N ILE A 144 -0.81 -7.75 -1.05
CA ILE A 144 -1.99 -6.93 -0.83
C ILE A 144 -2.94 -7.67 0.10
N THR A 145 -3.37 -7.01 1.17
CA THR A 145 -4.36 -7.52 2.12
C THR A 145 -5.79 -7.26 1.69
N GLU A 146 -6.04 -6.13 1.06
CA GLU A 146 -7.37 -5.70 0.61
C GLU A 146 -7.23 -4.68 -0.51
N PHE A 147 -8.11 -4.75 -1.50
CA PHE A 147 -8.25 -3.73 -2.53
C PHE A 147 -9.72 -3.45 -2.81
N LEU A 148 -10.21 -2.30 -2.35
CA LEU A 148 -11.57 -1.83 -2.47
C LEU A 148 -11.68 -0.80 -3.59
N ILE A 149 -12.55 -1.05 -4.56
CA ILE A 149 -12.91 -0.08 -5.59
C ILE A 149 -14.27 0.52 -5.24
N GLU A 150 -14.36 1.84 -5.15
CA GLU A 150 -15.59 2.57 -4.87
C GLU A 150 -16.01 3.42 -6.09
N VAL A 151 -17.30 3.37 -6.41
CA VAL A 151 -17.92 4.21 -7.45
C VAL A 151 -18.99 5.08 -6.79
N PRO A 152 -18.92 6.43 -6.89
CA PRO A 152 -19.86 7.31 -6.19
C PRO A 152 -21.33 7.13 -6.61
N ASN A 153 -21.58 6.89 -7.89
CA ASN A 153 -22.90 6.62 -8.45
C ASN A 153 -22.78 6.11 -9.89
N ASN A 154 -23.89 5.65 -10.45
CA ASN A 154 -23.93 5.00 -11.75
C ASN A 154 -23.73 5.92 -12.97
N ALA A 155 -23.70 7.24 -12.77
CA ALA A 155 -23.42 8.24 -13.79
C ALA A 155 -21.98 8.77 -13.72
N ASP A 156 -21.20 8.35 -12.71
CA ASP A 156 -19.80 8.69 -12.53
C ASP A 156 -18.91 7.63 -13.20
N PRO A 157 -18.15 7.99 -14.24
CA PRO A 157 -17.26 7.05 -14.91
C PRO A 157 -15.98 6.77 -14.11
N SER A 158 -15.65 7.59 -13.11
CA SER A 158 -14.44 7.48 -12.30
C SER A 158 -14.73 6.71 -11.02
N ALA A 159 -14.07 5.57 -10.85
CA ALA A 159 -13.95 4.89 -9.56
C ALA A 159 -12.66 5.32 -8.85
N VAL A 160 -12.65 5.14 -7.53
CA VAL A 160 -11.46 5.28 -6.69
C VAL A 160 -11.18 3.93 -6.04
N GLY A 161 -9.99 3.41 -6.27
CA GLY A 161 -9.48 2.23 -5.60
C GLY A 161 -8.65 2.62 -4.39
N SER A 162 -8.80 1.87 -3.31
CA SER A 162 -7.99 1.99 -2.11
C SER A 162 -7.63 0.60 -1.62
N GLY A 163 -6.43 0.43 -1.09
CA GLY A 163 -6.00 -0.86 -0.60
C GLY A 163 -4.86 -0.77 0.39
N SER A 164 -4.62 -1.90 1.04
CA SER A 164 -3.55 -2.08 2.01
C SER A 164 -2.64 -3.20 1.57
N ALA A 165 -1.34 -3.08 1.85
CA ALA A 165 -0.35 -4.08 1.54
C ALA A 165 0.76 -4.12 2.60
N VAL A 166 1.47 -5.25 2.66
CA VAL A 166 2.59 -5.46 3.58
C VAL A 166 3.77 -6.02 2.80
N LEU A 167 4.96 -5.43 2.98
CA LEU A 167 6.20 -5.98 2.43
C LEU A 167 6.82 -7.00 3.39
N THR A 168 7.25 -8.14 2.85
CA THR A 168 7.71 -9.28 3.64
C THR A 168 9.13 -9.72 3.34
N ALA A 169 9.66 -9.40 2.16
CA ALA A 169 11.00 -9.80 1.76
C ALA A 169 11.64 -8.79 0.80
N ASN A 170 12.96 -8.89 0.68
CA ASN A 170 13.75 -8.08 -0.23
C ASN A 170 14.96 -8.80 -0.81
N SER A 171 15.40 -8.29 -1.95
CA SER A 171 16.66 -8.68 -2.55
C SER A 171 17.82 -7.89 -1.93
N VAL A 172 19.05 -8.35 -2.19
CA VAL A 172 20.27 -7.61 -1.81
C VAL A 172 20.31 -6.22 -2.45
N ALA A 173 19.79 -6.08 -3.68
CA ALA A 173 19.74 -4.79 -4.38
C ALA A 173 18.70 -3.84 -3.78
N GLY A 174 17.62 -4.37 -3.19
CA GLY A 174 16.55 -3.61 -2.56
C GLY A 174 16.74 -3.33 -1.07
N GLN A 175 17.89 -3.68 -0.47
CA GLN A 175 18.09 -3.52 0.97
C GLN A 175 17.92 -2.07 1.43
N ALA A 176 18.50 -1.11 0.71
CA ALA A 176 18.38 0.31 1.06
C ALA A 176 16.93 0.81 0.99
N PHE A 177 16.15 0.30 0.02
CA PHE A 177 14.73 0.60 -0.10
C PHE A 177 13.93 0.06 1.10
N MET A 178 14.16 -1.19 1.48
CA MET A 178 13.52 -1.76 2.67
C MET A 178 13.93 -1.09 3.97
N ASP A 179 15.21 -0.75 4.14
CA ASP A 179 15.70 -0.07 5.34
C ASP A 179 15.01 1.29 5.50
N GLU A 180 14.83 2.03 4.40
CA GLU A 180 14.10 3.30 4.41
C GLU A 180 12.61 3.10 4.71
N ILE A 181 11.95 2.09 4.13
CA ILE A 181 10.57 1.75 4.47
C ILE A 181 10.42 1.36 5.95
N ALA A 182 11.35 0.59 6.49
CA ALA A 182 11.36 0.23 7.91
C ALA A 182 11.42 1.48 8.80
N ILE A 183 12.24 2.47 8.42
CA ILE A 183 12.33 3.74 9.15
C ILE A 183 11.02 4.53 9.05
N LEU A 184 10.42 4.61 7.85
CA LEU A 184 9.22 5.39 7.60
C LEU A 184 7.96 4.79 8.25
N THR A 185 7.86 3.46 8.26
CA THR A 185 6.72 2.73 8.83
C THR A 185 6.90 2.43 10.32
N GLY A 186 8.10 2.62 10.88
CA GLY A 186 8.42 2.15 12.23
C GLY A 186 8.63 0.63 12.32
N GLY A 187 8.77 -0.05 11.18
CA GLY A 187 9.09 -1.47 11.08
C GLY A 187 7.90 -2.39 10.82
N THR A 188 6.70 -1.83 10.58
CA THR A 188 5.53 -2.64 10.20
C THR A 188 5.55 -3.03 8.73
N PHE A 189 6.19 -2.21 7.88
CA PHE A 189 6.19 -2.37 6.42
C PHE A 189 4.80 -2.26 5.79
N ASP A 190 3.86 -1.63 6.50
CA ASP A 190 2.50 -1.40 6.03
C ASP A 190 2.44 -0.24 5.03
N LEU A 191 1.72 -0.48 3.94
CA LEU A 191 1.51 0.43 2.84
C LEU A 191 0.02 0.59 2.60
N ASP A 192 -0.43 1.84 2.47
CA ASP A 192 -1.77 2.14 1.97
C ASP A 192 -1.64 2.71 0.56
N PHE A 193 -2.37 2.18 -0.41
CA PHE A 193 -2.36 2.70 -1.77
C PHE A 193 -3.74 3.20 -2.17
N VAL A 194 -3.75 4.31 -2.90
CA VAL A 194 -4.92 4.87 -3.56
C VAL A 194 -4.64 4.89 -5.03
N ALA A 195 -5.58 4.41 -5.84
CA ALA A 195 -5.58 4.52 -7.28
C ALA A 195 -6.82 5.33 -7.69
N ASN A 196 -6.61 6.41 -8.41
CA ASN A 196 -7.66 7.28 -8.91
C ASN A 196 -7.89 7.01 -10.41
N ASP A 197 -9.01 7.55 -10.90
CA ASP A 197 -9.37 7.54 -12.32
C ASP A 197 -9.60 6.14 -12.89
N PHE A 198 -10.13 5.22 -12.08
CA PHE A 198 -10.60 3.92 -12.57
C PHE A 198 -11.76 4.12 -13.53
N ASN A 199 -11.50 3.91 -14.83
CA ASN A 199 -12.54 4.00 -15.84
C ASN A 199 -13.26 2.64 -15.95
N SER A 200 -14.56 2.62 -15.66
CA SER A 200 -15.37 1.39 -15.78
C SER A 200 -15.54 0.96 -17.24
N LEU A 201 -15.63 -0.36 -17.45
CA LEU A 201 -15.82 -1.02 -18.75
C LEU A 201 -17.05 -0.51 -19.52
N SER A 202 -16.91 -0.29 -20.82
CA SER A 202 -18.02 -0.55 -21.76
C SER A 202 -17.85 -1.97 -22.27
N GLY A 203 -18.90 -2.80 -22.26
CA GLY A 203 -18.83 -4.27 -22.44
C GLY A 203 -18.38 -4.80 -23.82
N VAL A 204 -17.48 -4.10 -24.53
CA VAL A 204 -17.02 -4.41 -25.89
C VAL A 204 -15.51 -4.69 -25.95
N ASP A 205 -14.70 -4.18 -25.02
CA ASP A 205 -13.24 -4.35 -25.02
C ASP A 205 -12.75 -5.05 -23.74
N PRO A 206 -11.66 -5.84 -23.79
CA PRO A 206 -10.99 -6.32 -22.59
C PRO A 206 -10.50 -5.13 -21.75
N ALA A 207 -10.73 -5.20 -20.44
CA ALA A 207 -10.56 -4.05 -19.56
C ALA A 207 -9.09 -3.79 -19.27
N THR A 208 -8.61 -2.62 -19.65
CA THR A 208 -7.38 -2.05 -19.12
C THR A 208 -7.75 -0.97 -18.13
N PHE A 209 -7.32 -1.10 -16.88
CA PHE A 209 -7.35 0.04 -15.97
C PHE A 209 -6.18 0.95 -16.28
N SER A 210 -6.42 2.24 -16.47
CA SER A 210 -5.37 3.25 -16.32
C SER A 210 -5.63 3.94 -15.01
N SER A 211 -4.65 3.97 -14.12
CA SER A 211 -4.76 4.65 -12.83
C SER A 211 -3.53 5.49 -12.55
N THR A 212 -3.76 6.62 -11.90
CA THR A 212 -2.71 7.40 -11.23
C THR A 212 -3.02 7.39 -9.75
N GLY A 213 -1.99 7.42 -8.90
CA GLY A 213 -2.24 7.21 -7.49
C GLY A 213 -1.10 7.54 -6.56
N GLN A 214 -1.25 7.10 -5.32
CA GLN A 214 -0.29 7.32 -4.26
C GLN A 214 -0.17 6.08 -3.37
N ILE A 215 1.07 5.71 -3.03
CA ILE A 215 1.40 4.76 -1.97
C ILE A 215 1.86 5.59 -0.77
N ASN A 216 1.21 5.38 0.36
CA ASN A 216 1.52 5.98 1.66
C ASN A 216 2.18 4.94 2.54
N PHE A 217 3.22 5.35 3.25
CA PHE A 217 3.94 4.49 4.20
C PHE A 217 3.40 4.81 5.58
N VAL A 218 2.72 3.84 6.20
CA VAL A 218 1.95 4.06 7.43
C VAL A 218 2.90 4.03 8.63
N PRO A 219 3.15 5.16 9.32
CA PRO A 219 4.03 5.16 10.47
C PRO A 219 3.35 4.48 11.66
N GLU A 220 4.10 3.72 12.45
CA GLU A 220 3.58 3.25 13.75
C GLU A 220 3.04 4.44 14.57
N PRO A 221 1.90 4.27 15.27
CA PRO A 221 1.43 5.25 16.23
C PRO A 221 2.56 5.54 17.24
N GLY A 222 3.02 6.80 17.32
CA GLY A 222 4.22 7.17 18.09
C GLY A 222 4.20 6.82 19.59
N SER A 223 3.07 6.33 20.12
CA SER A 223 2.95 5.81 21.49
C SER A 223 3.72 4.49 21.70
N THR A 224 3.81 3.59 20.72
CA THR A 224 4.60 2.34 20.83
C THR A 224 6.10 2.62 20.80
N ALA A 225 6.55 3.43 19.84
CA ALA A 225 7.95 3.85 19.72
C ALA A 225 8.43 4.64 20.96
N ALA A 226 7.62 5.57 21.47
CA ALA A 226 7.92 6.31 22.70
C ALA A 226 7.95 5.40 23.94
N GLY A 227 7.05 4.41 24.02
CA GLY A 227 7.02 3.43 25.11
C GLY A 227 8.31 2.60 25.19
N MET A 228 8.80 2.12 24.06
CA MET A 228 10.05 1.36 23.98
C MET A 228 11.28 2.20 24.35
N ALA A 229 11.33 3.45 23.88
CA ALA A 229 12.41 4.38 24.24
C ALA A 229 12.46 4.66 25.76
N VAL A 230 11.30 4.83 26.40
CA VAL A 230 11.20 5.01 27.87
C VAL A 230 11.65 3.76 28.62
N LEU A 231 11.30 2.56 28.14
CA LEU A 231 11.73 1.30 28.77
C LEU A 231 13.25 1.09 28.68
N ILE A 232 13.85 1.38 27.53
CA ILE A 232 15.30 1.29 27.32
C ILE A 232 16.05 2.30 28.21
N LEU A 233 15.61 3.57 28.23
CA LEU A 233 16.20 4.60 29.08
C LEU A 233 16.08 4.27 30.58
N SER A 234 14.94 3.71 30.99
CA SER A 234 14.72 3.25 32.36
C SER A 234 15.65 2.10 32.73
N GLY A 235 15.86 1.14 31.83
CA GLY A 235 16.81 0.05 32.00
C GLY A 235 18.26 0.52 32.15
N VAL A 236 18.70 1.45 31.30
CA VAL A 236 20.06 2.03 31.36
C VAL A 236 20.28 2.82 32.66
N MET A 237 19.28 3.58 33.11
CA MET A 237 19.37 4.32 34.38
C MET A 237 19.45 3.39 35.60
N ILE A 238 18.68 2.30 35.62
CA ILE A 238 18.73 1.29 36.71
C ILE A 238 20.09 0.58 36.72
N TRP A 239 20.63 0.22 35.56
CA TRP A 239 21.94 -0.43 35.45
C TRP A 239 23.08 0.48 35.93
N ARG A 240 23.09 1.76 35.53
CA ARG A 240 24.09 2.74 36.01
C ARG A 240 24.03 2.95 37.52
N ARG A 241 22.83 2.94 38.09
CA ARG A 241 22.65 3.08 39.54
C ARG A 241 23.17 1.87 40.33
N ARG A 242 23.16 0.67 39.74
CA ARG A 242 23.75 -0.55 40.34
C ARG A 242 25.27 -0.62 40.25
N GLN A 243 25.88 0.07 39.28
CA GLN A 243 27.35 0.14 39.14
C GLN A 243 27.99 1.17 40.07
N SER A 244 27.20 2.04 40.71
CA SER A 244 27.66 3.14 41.56
C SER A 244 27.42 2.90 43.06
N THR A 245 27.03 1.68 43.44
CA THR A 245 26.94 1.15 44.81
C THR A 245 27.90 -0.01 44.97
#